data_AF-A0A1B2E5A8-F1
#
_entry.id   AF-A0A1B2E5A8-F1
#
_cell.length_a   1.000
_cell.length_b   1.000
_cell.length_c   1.000
_cell.angle_alpha   90.00
_cell.angle_beta   90.00
_cell.angle_gamma   90.00
#
_symmetry.space_group_name_H-M   'P 1'
#
loop_
_entity.id
_entity.type
_entity.pdbx_description
1 polymer ?
#
loop_
_entity_poly.entity_id
_entity_poly.type
_entity_poly.pdbx_seq_one_letter_code
_entity_poly.pdbx_strand_id
1 'polypeptide(L)'
;MKVIHSIEGYENNSIEIVEIKDMNDRRYASFLSNNNPGYIQFQKNKDGNYRWQHIEVNVNEAFSVFAPEPLLFMIVTNEENKIAKMQVSVNGQEIEQEFTPYKASVTWMFPPKTGKSHYSYKYYDKDGELIKYYE
;
A
#
# COMPACT_ATOMS: atom_id res chain seq x y z
N MET A 1 -9.72 -6.55 -22.12
CA MET A 1 -8.88 -5.97 -21.04
C MET A 1 -9.77 -5.00 -20.28
N LYS A 2 -9.99 -5.17 -18.97
CA LYS A 2 -10.82 -4.26 -18.17
C LYS A 2 -9.93 -3.15 -17.61
N VAL A 3 -10.29 -1.90 -17.86
CA VAL A 3 -9.67 -0.70 -17.27
C VAL A 3 -10.30 -0.46 -15.90
N ILE A 4 -9.60 0.14 -14.93
CA ILE A 4 -10.14 0.34 -13.56
C ILE A 4 -11.48 1.12 -13.58
N HIS A 5 -11.59 2.14 -14.43
CA HIS A 5 -12.85 2.88 -14.64
C HIS A 5 -14.02 2.03 -15.18
N SER A 6 -13.77 0.81 -15.66
CA SER A 6 -14.82 -0.13 -16.12
C SER A 6 -15.21 -1.15 -15.05
N ILE A 7 -14.69 -1.00 -13.83
CA ILE A 7 -15.07 -1.79 -12.66
C ILE A 7 -16.18 -1.05 -11.92
N GLU A 8 -17.25 -1.77 -11.59
CA GLU A 8 -18.39 -1.21 -10.85
C GLU A 8 -17.94 -0.54 -9.54
N GLY A 9 -18.38 0.71 -9.34
CA GLY A 9 -18.01 1.55 -8.21
C GLY A 9 -16.82 2.49 -8.45
N TYR A 10 -16.18 2.40 -9.63
CA TYR A 10 -15.00 3.22 -9.98
C TYR A 10 -15.20 4.06 -11.25
N GLU A 11 -16.40 4.04 -11.85
CA GLU A 11 -16.69 4.68 -13.13
C GLU A 11 -16.47 6.20 -13.11
N ASN A 12 -16.78 6.83 -11.98
CA ASN A 12 -16.72 8.27 -11.81
C ASN A 12 -15.48 8.75 -11.02
N ASN A 13 -14.55 7.84 -10.69
CA ASN A 13 -13.37 8.21 -9.94
C ASN A 13 -12.25 8.61 -10.88
N SER A 14 -11.48 9.65 -10.55
CA SER A 14 -10.18 9.88 -11.16
C SER A 14 -9.21 8.82 -10.66
N ILE A 15 -8.54 8.13 -11.59
CA ILE A 15 -7.56 7.09 -11.26
C ILE A 15 -6.16 7.55 -11.68
N GLU A 16 -5.23 7.56 -10.73
CA GLU A 16 -3.82 7.80 -10.98
C GLU A 16 -3.02 6.55 -10.60
N ILE A 17 -2.31 5.95 -11.56
CA ILE A 17 -1.43 4.82 -11.26
C ILE A 17 -0.13 5.35 -10.70
N VAL A 18 0.22 4.93 -9.48
CA VAL A 18 1.45 5.36 -8.79
C VAL A 18 2.60 4.41 -9.13
N GLU A 19 2.36 3.09 -9.06
CA GLU A 19 3.36 2.09 -9.41
C GLU A 19 2.69 0.81 -9.95
N ILE A 20 3.36 0.12 -10.86
CA ILE A 20 3.05 -1.26 -11.23
C ILE A 20 4.24 -2.13 -10.89
N LYS A 21 3.99 -3.21 -10.13
CA LYS A 21 5.01 -4.17 -9.75
C LYS A 21 4.57 -5.60 -10.05
N ASP A 22 5.42 -6.30 -10.78
CA ASP A 22 5.28 -7.73 -11.05
C ASP A 22 6.11 -8.52 -10.03
N MET A 23 5.50 -9.54 -9.41
CA MET A 23 6.14 -10.48 -8.50
C MET A 23 5.68 -11.90 -8.83
N ASN A 24 6.57 -12.71 -9.39
CA ASN A 24 6.24 -14.05 -9.92
C ASN A 24 5.05 -13.95 -10.90
N ASP A 25 4.00 -14.75 -10.71
CA ASP A 25 2.80 -14.73 -11.52
C ASP A 25 1.76 -13.69 -11.06
N ARG A 26 2.15 -12.71 -10.23
CA ARG A 26 1.24 -11.66 -9.74
C ARG A 26 1.67 -10.30 -10.24
N ARG A 27 0.68 -9.46 -10.54
CA ARG A 27 0.84 -8.04 -10.84
C ARG A 27 0.04 -7.24 -9.83
N TYR A 28 0.69 -6.25 -9.25
CA TYR A 28 0.06 -5.26 -8.40
C TYR A 28 0.17 -3.92 -9.09
N ALA A 29 -0.94 -3.20 -9.20
CA ALA A 29 -0.93 -1.79 -9.55
C ALA A 29 -1.46 -1.00 -8.36
N SER A 30 -0.60 -0.18 -7.78
CA SER A 30 -0.96 0.78 -6.74
C SER A 30 -1.46 2.04 -7.42
N PHE A 31 -2.55 2.60 -6.92
CA PHE A 31 -3.20 3.76 -7.54
C PHE A 31 -3.83 4.66 -6.49
N LEU A 32 -4.15 5.89 -6.90
CA LEU A 32 -5.01 6.81 -6.19
C LEU A 32 -6.37 6.86 -6.87
N SER A 33 -7.45 6.74 -6.09
CA SER A 33 -8.83 6.88 -6.54
C SER A 33 -9.47 8.09 -5.88
N ASN A 34 -9.66 9.17 -6.65
CA ASN A 34 -9.99 10.49 -6.09
C ASN A 34 -9.03 10.86 -4.94
N ASN A 35 -7.72 10.75 -5.19
CA ASN A 35 -6.65 10.94 -4.20
C ASN A 35 -6.55 9.88 -3.08
N ASN A 36 -7.48 8.91 -2.99
CA ASN A 36 -7.45 7.88 -1.94
C ASN A 36 -6.50 6.72 -2.32
N PRO A 37 -5.57 6.32 -1.44
CA PRO A 37 -4.68 5.18 -1.65
C PRO A 37 -5.43 3.88 -1.92
N GLY A 38 -4.93 3.11 -2.89
CA GLY A 38 -5.49 1.81 -3.24
C GLY A 38 -4.53 0.93 -4.02
N TYR A 39 -4.94 -0.32 -4.21
CA TYR A 39 -4.26 -1.26 -5.09
C TYR A 39 -5.23 -2.22 -5.77
N ILE A 40 -4.80 -2.72 -6.93
CA ILE A 40 -5.48 -3.76 -7.68
C ILE A 40 -4.48 -4.89 -7.97
N GLN A 41 -4.93 -6.12 -7.78
CA GLN A 41 -4.13 -7.33 -7.94
C GLN A 41 -4.64 -8.14 -9.12
N PHE A 42 -3.69 -8.68 -9.89
CA PHE A 42 -3.94 -9.61 -10.98
C PHE A 42 -3.06 -10.86 -10.84
N GLN A 43 -3.58 -11.99 -11.33
CA GLN A 43 -2.89 -13.26 -11.43
C GLN A 43 -2.67 -13.61 -12.90
N LYS A 44 -1.42 -13.86 -13.28
CA LYS A 44 -1.03 -14.36 -14.61
C LYS A 44 -1.43 -15.81 -14.73
N ASN A 45 -2.04 -16.17 -15.85
CA ASN A 45 -2.38 -17.54 -16.21
C ASN A 45 -1.27 -18.18 -17.06
N LYS A 46 -1.43 -19.48 -17.39
CA LYS A 46 -0.45 -20.25 -18.18
C LYS A 46 -0.23 -19.69 -19.59
N ASP A 47 -1.22 -18.98 -20.15
CA ASP A 47 -1.14 -18.34 -21.47
C ASP A 47 -0.47 -16.95 -21.42
N GLY A 48 -0.05 -16.52 -20.22
CA GLY A 48 0.54 -15.21 -19.99
C GLY A 48 -0.46 -14.06 -19.80
N ASN A 49 -1.76 -14.36 -19.78
CA ASN A 49 -2.82 -13.37 -19.59
C ASN A 49 -3.06 -13.09 -18.10
N TYR A 50 -3.30 -11.83 -17.76
CA TYR A 50 -3.61 -11.42 -16.39
C TYR A 50 -5.12 -11.42 -16.13
N ARG A 51 -5.54 -12.09 -15.06
CA ARG A 51 -6.91 -12.09 -14.55
C ARG A 51 -6.98 -11.27 -13.27
N TRP A 52 -7.95 -10.39 -13.16
CA TRP A 52 -8.22 -9.64 -11.93
C TRP A 52 -8.48 -10.61 -10.77
N GLN A 53 -8.00 -10.25 -9.58
CA GLN A 53 -8.17 -11.02 -8.34
C GLN A 53 -8.82 -10.20 -7.24
N HIS A 54 -8.30 -9.00 -6.98
CA HIS A 54 -8.71 -8.19 -5.85
C HIS A 54 -8.48 -6.71 -6.15
N ILE A 55 -9.28 -5.85 -5.50
CA ILE A 55 -9.12 -4.40 -5.50
C ILE A 55 -9.53 -3.88 -4.12
N GLU A 56 -8.74 -2.95 -3.58
CA GLU A 56 -8.96 -2.34 -2.29
C GLU A 56 -8.59 -0.86 -2.36
N VAL A 57 -9.40 -0.01 -1.72
CA VAL A 57 -9.16 1.44 -1.58
C VAL A 57 -9.57 1.85 -0.18
N ASN A 58 -8.70 2.60 0.49
CA ASN A 58 -8.99 3.18 1.80
C ASN A 58 -9.40 4.63 1.64
N VAL A 59 -10.68 4.91 1.88
CA VAL A 59 -11.30 6.22 1.64
C VAL A 59 -11.00 7.19 2.80
N ASN A 60 -10.75 8.45 2.46
CA ASN A 60 -10.39 9.54 3.37
C ASN A 60 -9.06 9.32 4.12
N GLU A 61 -8.15 8.57 3.52
CA GLU A 61 -6.82 8.32 4.06
C GLU A 61 -5.75 8.94 3.15
N ALA A 62 -4.70 9.50 3.75
CA ALA A 62 -3.54 10.01 3.01
C ALA A 62 -2.37 9.00 2.94
N PHE A 63 -2.40 8.02 3.84
CA PHE A 63 -1.39 7.00 4.02
C PHE A 63 -2.11 5.69 4.32
N SER A 64 -1.83 4.63 3.55
CA SER A 64 -2.45 3.33 3.78
C SER A 64 -1.44 2.21 3.70
N VAL A 65 -1.56 1.26 4.62
CA VAL A 65 -0.82 0.01 4.64
C VAL A 65 -1.76 -1.10 4.22
N PHE A 66 -1.45 -1.75 3.10
CA PHE A 66 -2.14 -2.92 2.59
C PHE A 66 -1.29 -4.16 2.82
N ALA A 67 -1.94 -5.31 3.05
CA ALA A 67 -1.29 -6.61 3.15
C ALA A 67 -1.83 -7.54 2.04
N PRO A 68 -1.46 -7.30 0.76
CA PRO A 68 -1.92 -8.13 -0.34
C PRO A 68 -1.55 -9.61 -0.17
N GLU A 69 -0.50 -9.93 0.60
CA GLU A 69 -0.11 -11.29 0.96
C GLU A 69 0.41 -11.35 2.40
N PRO A 70 0.43 -12.52 3.08
CA PRO A 70 0.78 -12.64 4.51
C PRO A 70 2.13 -12.08 4.95
N LEU A 71 3.06 -11.81 4.03
CA LEU A 71 4.40 -11.27 4.31
C LEU A 71 4.80 -10.20 3.29
N LEU A 72 3.82 -9.51 2.72
CA LEU A 72 4.03 -8.45 1.76
C LEU A 72 3.16 -7.28 2.16
N PHE A 73 3.80 -6.23 2.68
CA PHE A 73 3.13 -4.97 2.94
C PHE A 73 3.41 -4.01 1.78
N MET A 74 2.34 -3.37 1.32
CA MET A 74 2.38 -2.30 0.35
C MET A 74 1.86 -1.05 1.03
N ILE A 75 2.68 -0.02 1.06
CA ILE A 75 2.33 1.26 1.66
C ILE A 75 2.13 2.24 0.51
N VAL A 76 0.97 2.86 0.43
CA VAL A 76 0.63 3.82 -0.61
C VAL A 76 0.32 5.16 0.06
N THR A 77 1.00 6.21 -0.39
CA THR A 77 0.81 7.58 0.07
C THR A 77 0.23 8.45 -1.03
N ASN A 78 -0.44 9.53 -0.65
CA ASN A 78 -0.88 10.58 -1.58
C ASN A 78 -0.20 11.93 -1.25
N GLU A 79 -0.60 12.99 -1.96
CA GLU A 79 -0.04 14.34 -1.81
C GLU A 79 -0.42 15.05 -0.49
N GLU A 80 -1.33 14.48 0.30
CA GLU A 80 -1.74 15.01 1.60
C GLU A 80 -0.99 14.36 2.78
N ASN A 81 -0.21 13.30 2.51
CA ASN A 81 0.51 12.56 3.52
C ASN A 81 1.57 13.43 4.24
N LYS A 82 1.48 13.52 5.57
CA LYS A 82 2.48 14.23 6.41
C LYS A 82 3.51 13.31 7.06
N ILE A 83 3.27 12.00 7.02
CA ILE A 83 4.15 11.01 7.65
C ILE A 83 5.46 10.98 6.86
N ALA A 84 6.57 11.20 7.56
CA ALA A 84 7.93 11.10 7.03
C ALA A 84 8.60 9.80 7.44
N LYS A 85 8.19 9.20 8.57
CA LYS A 85 8.73 7.91 9.04
C LYS A 85 7.65 7.04 9.67
N MET A 86 7.71 5.75 9.39
CA MET A 86 6.98 4.71 10.10
C MET A 86 7.99 3.74 10.71
N GLN A 87 7.79 3.40 11.97
CA GLN A 87 8.52 2.35 12.66
C GLN A 87 7.54 1.24 13.01
N VAL A 88 7.82 0.04 12.52
CA VAL A 88 7.06 -1.18 12.79
C VAL A 88 7.88 -2.04 13.73
N SER A 89 7.33 -2.40 14.89
CA SER A 89 7.91 -3.41 15.76
C SER A 89 7.20 -4.74 15.53
N VAL A 90 7.96 -5.80 15.22
CA VAL A 90 7.45 -7.16 15.08
C VAL A 90 8.22 -8.04 16.05
N ASN A 91 7.56 -8.50 17.12
CA ASN A 91 8.19 -9.33 18.16
C ASN A 91 9.51 -8.74 18.71
N GLY A 92 9.56 -7.42 18.87
CA GLY A 92 10.75 -6.69 19.36
C GLY A 92 11.80 -6.37 18.30
N GLN A 93 11.63 -6.81 17.05
CA GLN A 93 12.47 -6.34 15.93
C GLN A 93 11.86 -5.08 15.32
N GLU A 94 12.65 -4.01 15.23
CA GLU A 94 12.19 -2.74 14.69
C GLU A 94 12.59 -2.61 13.22
N ILE A 95 11.63 -2.23 12.39
CA ILE A 95 11.81 -1.92 10.98
C ILE A 95 11.36 -0.47 10.79
N GLU A 96 12.28 0.37 10.35
CA GLU A 96 11.97 1.74 9.98
C GLU A 96 11.78 1.86 8.47
N GLN A 97 10.85 2.71 8.06
CA GLN A 97 10.66 3.14 6.68
C GLN A 97 10.50 4.65 6.64
N GLU A 98 11.18 5.25 5.67
CA GLU A 98 11.08 6.67 5.39
C GLU A 98 10.14 6.90 4.20
N PHE A 99 9.47 8.04 4.23
CA PHE A 99 8.55 8.50 3.20
C PHE A 99 8.85 9.96 2.89
N THR A 100 8.57 10.37 1.66
CA THR A 100 8.58 11.79 1.31
C THR A 100 7.20 12.37 1.62
N PRO A 101 7.05 13.30 2.58
CA PRO A 101 5.78 13.96 2.82
C PRO A 101 5.29 14.71 1.59
N TYR A 102 3.97 14.83 1.47
CA TYR A 102 3.27 15.55 0.40
C TYR A 102 3.58 15.02 -1.01
N LYS A 103 3.81 13.71 -1.12
CA LYS A 103 4.12 13.06 -2.39
C LYS A 103 3.43 11.71 -2.49
N ALA A 104 2.78 11.47 -3.62
CA ALA A 104 2.29 10.16 -3.97
C ALA A 104 3.46 9.18 -4.19
N SER A 105 3.44 8.05 -3.48
CA SER A 105 4.52 7.06 -3.57
C SER A 105 4.06 5.68 -3.11
N VAL A 106 4.85 4.67 -3.46
CA VAL A 106 4.66 3.30 -3.01
C VAL A 106 5.93 2.81 -2.34
N THR A 107 5.79 2.26 -1.14
CA THR A 107 6.88 1.58 -0.43
C THR A 107 6.48 0.14 -0.19
N TRP A 108 7.38 -0.79 -0.47
CA TRP A 108 7.18 -2.21 -0.26
C TRP A 108 7.99 -2.69 0.93
N MET A 109 7.34 -3.36 1.88
CA MET A 109 7.99 -3.89 3.08
C MET A 109 7.71 -5.39 3.20
N PHE A 110 8.74 -6.13 3.61
CA PHE A 110 8.64 -7.55 3.94
C PHE A 110 8.88 -7.72 5.45
N PRO A 111 7.82 -7.91 6.25
CA PRO A 111 7.99 -8.18 7.67
C PRO A 111 8.73 -9.52 7.89
N PRO A 112 9.46 -9.68 9.01
CA PRO A 112 10.16 -10.91 9.33
C PRO A 112 9.17 -12.07 9.48
N LYS A 113 9.57 -13.25 8.98
CA LYS A 113 8.82 -14.49 9.19
C LYS A 113 8.88 -14.87 10.66
N THR A 114 7.81 -14.60 11.39
CA THR A 114 7.69 -15.02 12.78
C THR A 114 6.36 -15.77 12.97
N GLY A 115 6.24 -16.57 14.04
CA GLY A 115 5.04 -17.36 14.32
C GLY A 115 3.85 -16.46 14.70
N LYS A 116 3.56 -16.33 15.99
CA LYS A 116 2.66 -15.27 16.46
C LYS A 116 3.41 -13.95 16.38
N SER A 117 2.88 -13.00 15.62
CA SER A 117 3.45 -11.66 15.49
C SER A 117 2.62 -10.68 16.30
N HIS A 118 3.25 -9.97 17.23
CA HIS A 118 2.70 -8.75 17.81
C HIS A 118 3.26 -7.57 17.05
N TYR A 119 2.37 -6.73 16.50
CA TYR A 119 2.75 -5.57 15.69
C TYR A 119 2.45 -4.30 16.45
N SER A 120 3.43 -3.41 16.58
CA SER A 120 3.18 -2.03 16.96
C SER A 120 3.72 -1.07 15.90
N TYR A 121 3.03 0.05 15.74
CA TYR A 121 3.30 1.03 14.70
C TYR A 121 3.45 2.42 15.32
N LYS A 122 4.55 3.09 15.01
CA LYS A 122 4.77 4.50 15.32
C LYS A 122 4.92 5.28 14.02
N TYR A 123 4.26 6.42 13.94
CA TYR A 123 4.29 7.31 12.78
C TYR A 123 4.80 8.67 13.21
N TYR A 124 5.76 9.21 12.45
CA TYR A 124 6.43 10.47 12.75
C TYR A 124 6.30 11.44 11.58
N ASP A 125 6.24 12.72 11.88
CA ASP A 125 6.32 13.78 10.88
C ASP A 125 7.77 14.07 10.47
N LYS A 126 7.95 15.04 9.57
CA LYS A 126 9.26 15.45 9.04
C LYS A 126 10.21 16.04 10.08
N ASP A 127 9.67 16.54 11.19
CA ASP A 127 10.44 17.16 12.28
C ASP A 127 10.80 16.12 13.36
N GLY A 128 10.31 14.88 13.21
CA GLY A 128 10.56 13.75 14.10
C GLY A 128 9.53 13.63 15.22
N GLU A 129 8.46 14.42 15.19
CA GLU A 129 7.40 14.39 16.20
C GLU A 129 6.46 13.22 15.96
N LEU A 130 6.05 12.54 17.05
CA LEU A 130 5.15 11.39 16.97
C LEU A 130 3.74 11.86 16.61
N ILE A 131 3.24 11.44 15.45
CA ILE A 131 1.87 11.69 14.99
C ILE A 131 0.90 10.70 15.63
N LYS A 132 1.26 9.41 15.63
CA LYS A 132 0.35 8.33 16.04
C LYS A 132 1.07 7.07 16.50
N TYR A 133 0.44 6.34 17.41
CA TYR A 133 0.86 5.03 17.90
C TYR A 133 -0.30 4.03 17.86
N TYR A 134 -0.01 2.80 17.45
CA TYR A 134 -0.92 1.66 17.48
C TYR A 134 -0.20 0.40 17.94
N GLU A 135 -0.95 -0.50 18.58
CA GLU A 135 -0.52 -1.79 19.09
C GLU A 135 -1.61 -2.84 18.93
#